data_AF-A0A936SC07-F1
#
_entry.id   AF-A0A936SC07-F1
#
_cell.length_a   1.000
_cell.length_b   1.000
_cell.length_c   1.000
_cell.angle_alpha   90.00
_cell.angle_beta   90.00
_cell.angle_gamma   90.00
#
_symmetry.space_group_name_H-M   'P 1'
#
loop_
_entity.id
_entity.type
_entity.pdbx_description
1 polymer ?
#
loop_
_entity_poly.entity_id
_entity_poly.type
_entity_poly.pdbx_seq_one_letter_code
_entity_poly.pdbx_strand_id
1 'polypeptide(L)'
;MNSTTSAIASLYDNLAQPDKAKEWQTEVSNSADYPVTARARALSSLTAKMNTCANDITDTEATKKTIKKDGKDAYQFVKPANAEDFSKLKECVAEGNRLIDQAVAIEPDDVKNSATLNVATLSDAQLALNVEVFKVFESTRSYKASLLVQAMRLAEMEGNATLHDSLKTEADAAKTKFQELSDIGKKMQAESEARAAAKEAAEKKNANSNANKK
;
A
#
# COMPACT_ATOMS: atom_id res chain seq x y z
N MET A 1 6.50 2.38 -18.42
CA MET A 1 6.12 0.99 -18.08
C MET A 1 5.16 0.95 -16.89
N ASN A 2 5.55 1.38 -15.69
CA ASN A 2 4.68 1.39 -14.50
C ASN A 2 3.37 2.18 -14.67
N SER A 3 3.45 3.39 -15.22
CA SER A 3 2.28 4.24 -15.48
C SER A 3 1.35 3.64 -16.54
N THR A 4 1.92 3.02 -17.57
CA THR A 4 1.19 2.41 -18.69
C THR A 4 0.37 1.19 -18.24
N THR A 5 0.96 0.27 -17.47
CA THR A 5 0.23 -0.92 -17.00
C THR A 5 -0.92 -0.57 -16.07
N SER A 6 -0.70 0.43 -15.20
CA SER A 6 -1.75 0.96 -14.31
C SER A 6 -2.87 1.64 -15.10
N ALA A 7 -2.52 2.45 -16.11
CA ALA A 7 -3.49 3.17 -16.93
C ALA A 7 -4.42 2.22 -17.71
N ILE A 8 -3.89 1.09 -18.19
CA ILE A 8 -4.71 0.06 -18.87
C ILE A 8 -5.72 -0.55 -17.90
N ALA A 9 -5.30 -0.90 -16.68
CA ALA A 9 -6.23 -1.41 -15.65
C ALA A 9 -7.32 -0.37 -15.33
N SER A 10 -6.93 0.89 -15.12
CA SER A 10 -7.88 1.98 -14.86
C SER A 10 -8.83 2.24 -16.03
N LEU A 11 -8.38 2.07 -17.26
CA LEU A 11 -9.24 2.16 -18.45
C LEU A 11 -10.32 1.09 -18.42
N TYR A 12 -9.96 -0.17 -18.14
CA TYR A 12 -10.94 -1.26 -18.03
C TYR A 12 -11.94 -1.00 -16.90
N ASP A 13 -11.49 -0.55 -15.73
CA ASP A 13 -12.38 -0.20 -14.62
C ASP A 13 -13.34 0.95 -15.03
N ASN A 14 -12.86 1.99 -15.71
CA ASN A 14 -13.67 3.12 -16.20
C ASN A 14 -14.68 2.71 -17.29
N LEU A 15 -14.40 1.65 -18.04
CA LEU A 15 -15.30 1.06 -19.03
C LEU A 15 -16.28 0.05 -18.41
N ALA A 16 -16.36 -0.02 -17.08
CA ALA A 16 -17.15 -1.01 -16.34
C ALA A 16 -16.80 -2.46 -16.71
N GLN A 17 -15.52 -2.75 -16.95
CA GLN A 17 -14.98 -4.08 -17.26
C GLN A 17 -14.00 -4.54 -16.16
N PRO A 18 -14.46 -4.68 -14.89
CA PRO A 18 -13.58 -5.01 -13.76
C PRO A 18 -12.91 -6.38 -13.89
N ASP A 19 -13.53 -7.32 -14.60
CA ASP A 19 -12.95 -8.64 -14.86
C ASP A 19 -11.73 -8.55 -15.79
N LYS A 20 -11.79 -7.70 -16.82
CA LYS A 20 -10.63 -7.45 -17.70
C LYS A 20 -9.53 -6.70 -16.98
N ALA A 21 -9.90 -5.76 -16.09
CA ALA A 21 -8.91 -5.10 -15.23
C ALA A 21 -8.20 -6.13 -14.35
N LYS A 22 -8.95 -7.08 -13.75
CA LYS A 22 -8.39 -8.16 -12.94
C LYS A 22 -7.50 -9.10 -13.76
N GLU A 23 -7.95 -9.53 -14.94
CA GLU A 23 -7.18 -10.37 -15.86
C GLU A 23 -5.85 -9.71 -16.23
N TRP A 24 -5.91 -8.46 -16.70
CA TRP A 24 -4.73 -7.67 -17.04
C TRP A 24 -3.76 -7.51 -15.86
N GLN A 25 -4.27 -7.19 -14.67
CA GLN A 25 -3.43 -7.07 -13.47
C GLN A 25 -2.80 -8.40 -13.08
N THR A 26 -3.51 -9.51 -13.27
CA THR A 26 -3.01 -10.86 -12.99
C THR A 26 -1.90 -11.25 -13.98
N GLU A 27 -2.08 -10.94 -15.26
CA GLU A 27 -1.04 -11.12 -16.29
C GLU A 27 0.21 -10.32 -15.93
N VAL A 28 0.03 -9.02 -15.65
CA VAL A 28 1.13 -8.11 -15.30
C VAL A 28 1.88 -8.60 -14.06
N SER A 29 1.18 -9.06 -13.02
CA SER A 29 1.84 -9.53 -11.79
C SER A 29 2.68 -10.81 -11.98
N ASN A 30 2.22 -11.70 -12.86
CA ASN A 30 2.80 -13.03 -13.04
C ASN A 30 3.90 -13.07 -14.11
N SER A 31 3.92 -12.15 -15.07
CA SER A 31 4.96 -12.13 -16.10
C SER A 31 6.25 -11.46 -15.61
N ALA A 32 7.37 -12.15 -15.83
CA ALA A 32 8.71 -11.62 -15.57
C ALA A 32 9.15 -10.55 -16.59
N ASP A 33 8.39 -10.37 -17.68
CA ASP A 33 8.65 -9.34 -18.69
C ASP A 33 8.34 -7.93 -18.16
N TYR A 34 7.59 -7.83 -17.08
CA TYR A 34 7.27 -6.55 -16.43
C TYR A 34 8.26 -6.24 -15.29
N PRO A 35 8.64 -4.96 -15.11
CA PRO A 35 9.46 -4.53 -13.98
C PRO A 35 8.80 -4.90 -12.64
N VAL A 36 9.63 -5.19 -11.64
CA VAL A 36 9.20 -5.53 -10.27
C VAL A 36 8.18 -4.53 -9.71
N THR A 37 8.38 -3.23 -9.97
CA THR A 37 7.44 -2.18 -9.55
C THR A 37 6.07 -2.28 -10.21
N ALA A 38 6.00 -2.68 -11.49
CA ALA A 38 4.73 -2.86 -12.19
C ALA A 38 3.99 -4.08 -11.63
N ARG A 39 4.73 -5.17 -11.40
CA ARG A 39 4.22 -6.41 -10.80
C ARG A 39 3.68 -6.17 -9.39
N ALA A 40 4.46 -5.52 -8.53
CA ALA A 40 4.08 -5.20 -7.15
C ALA A 40 2.86 -4.27 -7.09
N ARG A 41 2.76 -3.33 -8.03
CA ARG A 41 1.62 -2.42 -8.13
C ARG A 41 0.34 -3.13 -8.58
N ALA A 42 0.43 -4.06 -9.53
CA ALA A 42 -0.70 -4.88 -9.95
C ALA A 42 -1.20 -5.76 -8.78
N LEU A 43 -0.29 -6.44 -8.08
CA LEU A 43 -0.62 -7.21 -6.88
C LEU A 43 -1.23 -6.34 -5.78
N SER A 44 -0.67 -5.16 -5.52
CA SER A 44 -1.22 -4.21 -4.53
C SER A 44 -2.62 -3.73 -4.90
N SER A 45 -2.91 -3.52 -6.19
CA SER A 45 -4.23 -3.11 -6.64
C SER A 45 -5.26 -4.23 -6.52
N LEU A 46 -4.90 -5.47 -6.86
CA LEU A 46 -5.75 -6.63 -6.63
C LEU A 46 -6.02 -6.83 -5.13
N THR A 47 -4.97 -6.66 -4.31
CA THR A 47 -5.05 -6.68 -2.85
C THR A 47 -6.03 -5.62 -2.33
N ALA A 48 -5.96 -4.39 -2.86
CA ALA A 48 -6.86 -3.31 -2.47
C ALA A 48 -8.33 -3.69 -2.68
N LYS A 49 -8.66 -4.32 -3.82
CA LYS A 49 -10.01 -4.83 -4.11
C LYS A 49 -10.45 -5.86 -3.06
N MET A 50 -9.56 -6.77 -2.64
CA MET A 50 -9.85 -7.75 -1.59
C MET A 50 -10.01 -7.14 -0.20
N ASN A 51 -9.20 -6.12 0.12
CA ASN A 51 -9.34 -5.39 1.38
C ASN A 51 -10.64 -4.57 1.43
N THR A 52 -11.07 -3.98 0.32
CA THR A 52 -12.40 -3.35 0.20
C THR A 52 -13.51 -4.37 0.40
N CYS A 53 -13.47 -5.51 -0.30
CA CYS A 53 -14.44 -6.59 -0.09
C CYS A 53 -14.57 -7.00 1.39
N ALA A 54 -13.45 -7.18 2.09
CA ALA A 54 -13.47 -7.52 3.51
C ALA A 54 -14.04 -6.38 4.39
N ASN A 55 -13.72 -5.12 4.07
CA ASN A 55 -14.27 -3.96 4.77
C ASN A 55 -15.78 -3.81 4.57
N ASP A 56 -16.29 -4.01 3.36
CA ASP A 56 -17.72 -3.88 3.04
C ASP A 56 -18.58 -4.85 3.89
N ILE A 57 -17.99 -5.99 4.30
CA ILE A 57 -18.64 -6.97 5.18
C ILE A 57 -18.39 -6.65 6.64
N THR A 58 -17.17 -6.25 7.03
CA THR A 58 -16.79 -6.12 8.45
C THR A 58 -17.11 -4.77 9.07
N ASP A 59 -17.12 -3.68 8.29
CA ASP A 59 -17.30 -2.31 8.77
C ASP A 59 -18.74 -1.82 8.60
N THR A 60 -19.69 -2.64 9.08
CA THR A 60 -21.13 -2.32 9.08
C THR A 60 -21.67 -2.23 10.50
N GLU A 61 -22.82 -1.58 10.69
CA GLU A 61 -23.50 -1.56 11.98
C GLU A 61 -23.88 -2.97 12.46
N ALA A 62 -24.09 -3.91 11.54
CA ALA A 62 -24.45 -5.29 11.87
C ALA A 62 -23.27 -6.08 12.45
N THR A 63 -22.06 -5.88 11.92
CA THR A 63 -20.87 -6.68 12.23
C THR A 63 -19.88 -6.00 13.16
N LYS A 64 -19.88 -4.66 13.24
CA LYS A 64 -18.99 -3.88 14.11
C LYS A 64 -19.79 -3.24 15.23
N LYS A 65 -19.58 -3.71 16.46
CA LYS A 65 -20.25 -3.22 17.66
C LYS A 65 -19.30 -2.37 18.49
N THR A 66 -19.75 -1.19 18.90
CA THR A 66 -19.03 -0.40 19.90
C THR A 66 -19.30 -0.97 21.28
N ILE A 67 -18.25 -1.37 21.98
CA ILE A 67 -18.28 -1.87 23.35
C ILE A 67 -17.41 -0.99 24.26
N LYS A 68 -17.66 -1.01 25.57
CA LYS A 68 -16.76 -0.41 26.55
C LYS A 68 -15.77 -1.47 27.04
N LYS A 69 -14.48 -1.25 26.81
CA LYS A 69 -13.38 -2.05 27.36
C LYS A 69 -12.51 -1.13 28.21
N ASP A 70 -12.39 -1.44 29.51
CA ASP A 70 -11.65 -0.63 30.48
C ASP A 70 -12.07 0.85 30.52
N GLY A 71 -13.39 1.11 30.40
CA GLY A 71 -13.96 2.45 30.37
C GLY A 71 -13.74 3.23 29.06
N LYS A 72 -13.00 2.67 28.10
CA LYS A 72 -12.76 3.25 26.77
C LYS A 72 -13.64 2.57 25.73
N ASP A 73 -13.99 3.30 24.69
CA ASP A 73 -14.67 2.70 23.53
C ASP A 73 -13.69 1.78 22.78
N ALA A 74 -14.17 0.58 22.50
CA ALA A 74 -13.50 -0.42 21.69
C ALA A 74 -14.50 -0.99 20.68
N TYR A 75 -14.00 -1.57 19.59
CA TYR A 75 -14.83 -2.27 18.63
C TYR A 75 -14.74 -3.77 18.86
N GLN A 76 -15.90 -4.42 18.85
CA GLN A 76 -16.05 -5.86 18.81
C GLN A 76 -16.61 -6.25 17.44
N PHE A 77 -16.01 -7.24 16.81
CA PHE A 77 -16.46 -7.74 15.51
C PHE A 77 -17.20 -9.06 15.66
N VAL A 78 -18.44 -9.11 15.18
CA VAL A 78 -19.33 -10.27 15.25
C VAL A 78 -19.60 -10.84 13.87
N LYS A 79 -19.84 -12.15 13.79
CA LYS A 79 -20.15 -12.82 12.53
C LYS A 79 -21.32 -12.14 11.81
N PRO A 80 -21.26 -11.95 10.49
CA PRO A 80 -22.43 -11.59 9.69
C PRO A 80 -23.56 -12.60 9.91
N ALA A 81 -24.80 -12.12 9.90
CA ALA A 81 -25.97 -12.99 10.03
C ALA A 81 -26.13 -13.91 8.81
N ASN A 82 -25.73 -13.44 7.62
CA ASN A 82 -25.70 -14.22 6.40
C ASN A 82 -24.41 -15.07 6.33
N ALA A 83 -24.57 -16.37 6.16
CA ALA A 83 -23.46 -17.31 6.02
C ALA A 83 -22.65 -17.11 4.73
N GLU A 84 -23.28 -16.61 3.66
CA GLU A 84 -22.60 -16.30 2.39
C GLU A 84 -21.65 -15.13 2.57
N ASP A 85 -22.06 -14.06 3.27
CA ASP A 85 -21.20 -12.92 3.59
C ASP A 85 -19.98 -13.36 4.41
N PHE A 86 -20.19 -14.25 5.38
CA PHE A 86 -19.09 -14.78 6.17
C PHE A 86 -18.12 -15.63 5.33
N SER A 87 -18.63 -16.43 4.39
CA SER A 87 -17.81 -17.20 3.47
C SER A 87 -17.02 -16.27 2.53
N LYS A 88 -17.68 -15.22 2.01
CA LYS A 88 -17.06 -14.20 1.18
C LYS A 88 -15.95 -13.44 1.89
N LEU A 89 -16.16 -13.10 3.17
CA LEU A 89 -15.13 -12.48 4.00
C LEU A 89 -13.87 -13.34 4.08
N LYS A 90 -14.02 -14.65 4.32
CA LYS A 90 -12.88 -15.58 4.35
C LYS A 90 -12.13 -15.60 3.04
N GLU A 91 -12.84 -15.68 1.92
CA GLU A 91 -12.23 -15.63 0.58
C GLU A 91 -11.44 -14.34 0.37
N CYS A 92 -12.04 -13.18 0.68
CA CYS A 92 -11.41 -11.88 0.47
C CYS A 92 -10.17 -11.71 1.37
N VAL A 93 -10.22 -12.15 2.62
CA VAL A 93 -9.06 -12.13 3.52
C VAL A 93 -7.96 -13.09 3.02
N ALA A 94 -8.31 -14.31 2.64
CA ALA A 94 -7.34 -15.32 2.19
C ALA A 94 -6.66 -14.91 0.88
N GLU A 95 -7.44 -14.53 -0.13
CA GLU A 95 -6.91 -14.11 -1.42
C GLU A 95 -6.14 -12.80 -1.33
N GLY A 96 -6.63 -11.85 -0.54
CA GLY A 96 -5.90 -10.61 -0.26
C GLY A 96 -4.51 -10.90 0.35
N ASN A 97 -4.45 -11.76 1.37
CA ASN A 97 -3.18 -12.12 2.00
C ASN A 97 -2.24 -12.84 1.01
N ARG A 98 -2.76 -13.75 0.19
CA ARG A 98 -1.98 -14.43 -0.85
C ARG A 98 -1.36 -13.44 -1.85
N LEU A 99 -2.13 -12.46 -2.31
CA LEU A 99 -1.67 -11.45 -3.27
C LEU A 99 -0.63 -10.51 -2.66
N ILE A 100 -0.87 -10.04 -1.44
CA ILE A 100 0.05 -9.09 -0.80
C ILE A 100 1.35 -9.74 -0.37
N ASP A 101 1.32 -11.03 0.01
CA ASP A 101 2.54 -11.78 0.34
C ASP A 101 3.43 -11.96 -0.90
N GLN A 102 2.84 -12.15 -2.08
CA GLN A 102 3.60 -12.12 -3.34
C GLN A 102 4.21 -10.76 -3.61
N ALA A 103 3.49 -9.67 -3.33
CA ALA A 103 4.00 -8.31 -3.54
C ALA A 103 5.16 -7.98 -2.60
N VAL A 104 5.07 -8.39 -1.33
CA VAL A 104 6.14 -8.25 -0.34
C VAL A 104 7.35 -9.12 -0.72
N ALA A 105 7.13 -10.33 -1.24
CA ALA A 105 8.21 -11.24 -1.62
C ALA A 105 9.10 -10.68 -2.75
N ILE A 106 8.54 -9.88 -3.65
CA ILE A 106 9.30 -9.25 -4.75
C ILE A 106 9.85 -7.87 -4.37
N GLU A 107 9.78 -7.46 -3.11
CA GLU A 107 10.33 -6.18 -2.66
C GLU A 107 11.85 -6.11 -2.92
N PRO A 108 12.36 -5.08 -3.64
CA PRO A 108 13.78 -4.89 -3.89
C PRO A 108 14.57 -4.64 -2.61
N ASP A 109 15.83 -5.05 -2.58
CA ASP A 109 16.68 -4.91 -1.40
C ASP A 109 16.93 -3.44 -1.02
N ASP A 110 16.95 -2.52 -1.98
CA ASP A 110 17.04 -1.07 -1.71
C ASP A 110 15.85 -0.56 -0.87
N VAL A 111 14.67 -1.15 -1.06
CA VAL A 111 13.48 -0.81 -0.27
C VAL A 111 13.53 -1.51 1.09
N LYS A 112 13.92 -2.79 1.14
CA LYS A 112 14.09 -3.53 2.40
C LYS A 112 15.07 -2.84 3.34
N ASN A 113 16.17 -2.33 2.79
CA ASN A 113 17.27 -1.68 3.52
C ASN A 113 17.13 -0.16 3.62
N SER A 114 15.95 0.38 3.29
CA SER A 114 15.66 1.82 3.28
C SER A 114 16.01 2.58 4.57
N ALA A 115 15.97 1.92 5.73
CA ALA A 115 16.36 2.53 7.00
C ALA A 115 17.84 2.99 7.04
N THR A 116 18.69 2.40 6.20
CA THR A 116 20.13 2.74 6.10
C THR A 116 20.43 3.78 5.02
N LEU A 117 19.42 4.20 4.26
CA LEU A 117 19.57 5.07 3.11
C LEU A 117 19.91 6.51 3.54
N ASN A 118 21.04 7.04 3.07
CA ASN A 118 21.36 8.45 3.19
C ASN A 118 20.79 9.24 1.99
N VAL A 119 19.61 9.80 2.17
CA VAL A 119 18.87 10.54 1.14
C VAL A 119 19.68 11.69 0.54
N ALA A 120 20.49 12.39 1.35
CA ALA A 120 21.28 13.54 0.89
C ALA A 120 22.39 13.16 -0.12
N THR A 121 22.84 11.90 -0.10
CA THR A 121 23.89 11.42 -1.01
C THR A 121 23.38 10.98 -2.38
N LEU A 122 22.05 10.88 -2.55
CA LEU A 122 21.44 10.48 -3.80
C LEU A 122 21.56 11.60 -4.84
N SER A 123 21.80 11.24 -6.09
CA SER A 123 21.60 12.15 -7.23
C SER A 123 20.11 12.42 -7.48
N ASP A 124 19.79 13.46 -8.24
CA ASP A 124 18.40 13.79 -8.58
C ASP A 124 17.69 12.67 -9.34
N ALA A 125 18.42 11.97 -10.22
CA ALA A 125 17.91 10.81 -10.95
C ALA A 125 17.59 9.65 -10.01
N GLN A 126 18.46 9.39 -9.02
CA GLN A 126 18.22 8.37 -8.00
C GLN A 126 17.06 8.75 -7.07
N LEU A 127 16.92 10.02 -6.68
CA LEU A 127 15.78 10.50 -5.91
C LEU A 127 14.47 10.27 -6.67
N ALA A 128 14.40 10.69 -7.93
CA ALA A 128 13.20 10.53 -8.76
C ALA A 128 12.81 9.05 -8.91
N LEU A 129 13.78 8.17 -9.19
CA LEU A 129 13.54 6.73 -9.31
C LEU A 129 13.10 6.11 -7.97
N ASN A 130 13.81 6.42 -6.89
CA ASN A 130 13.54 5.83 -5.58
C ASN A 130 12.18 6.28 -5.02
N VAL A 131 11.76 7.52 -5.26
CA VAL A 131 10.41 7.98 -4.89
C VAL A 131 9.33 7.14 -5.57
N GLU A 132 9.47 6.84 -6.86
CA GLU A 132 8.49 6.02 -7.58
C GLU A 132 8.46 4.59 -7.04
N VAL A 133 9.63 3.98 -6.85
CA VAL A 133 9.76 2.61 -6.33
C VAL A 133 9.20 2.51 -4.91
N PHE A 134 9.63 3.39 -4.00
CA PHE A 134 9.24 3.34 -2.59
C PHE A 134 7.75 3.54 -2.40
N LYS A 135 7.11 4.42 -3.20
CA LYS A 135 5.66 4.62 -3.14
C LYS A 135 4.85 3.36 -3.45
N VAL A 136 5.34 2.52 -4.36
CA VAL A 136 4.70 1.22 -4.67
C VAL A 136 4.77 0.29 -3.45
N PHE A 137 5.94 0.19 -2.82
CA PHE A 137 6.15 -0.70 -1.68
C PHE A 137 5.61 -0.15 -0.36
N GLU A 138 5.49 1.17 -0.22
CA GLU A 138 4.74 1.81 0.85
C GLU A 138 3.27 1.38 0.80
N SER A 139 2.66 1.43 -0.39
CA SER A 139 1.29 0.92 -0.60
C SER A 139 1.20 -0.58 -0.30
N THR A 140 2.20 -1.36 -0.72
CA THR A 140 2.29 -2.81 -0.44
C THR A 140 2.29 -3.08 1.07
N ARG A 141 3.20 -2.45 1.82
CA ARG A 141 3.29 -2.62 3.28
C ARG A 141 2.02 -2.13 4.01
N SER A 142 1.42 -1.04 3.53
CA SER A 142 0.16 -0.52 4.06
C SER A 142 -0.98 -1.53 3.92
N TYR A 143 -1.17 -2.12 2.74
CA TYR A 143 -2.19 -3.14 2.53
C TYR A 143 -1.90 -4.44 3.28
N LYS A 144 -0.63 -4.82 3.48
CA LYS A 144 -0.28 -5.96 4.34
C LYS A 144 -0.77 -5.74 5.77
N ALA A 145 -0.51 -4.57 6.34
CA ALA A 145 -0.99 -4.22 7.67
C ALA A 145 -2.53 -4.23 7.72
N SER A 146 -3.20 -3.66 6.72
CA SER A 146 -4.67 -3.65 6.63
C SER A 146 -5.27 -5.05 6.57
N LEU A 147 -4.72 -5.96 5.78
CA LEU A 147 -5.23 -7.32 5.66
C LEU A 147 -4.95 -8.18 6.88
N LEU A 148 -3.85 -7.94 7.60
CA LEU A 148 -3.64 -8.55 8.91
C LEU A 148 -4.71 -8.10 9.91
N VAL A 149 -5.14 -6.83 9.85
CA VAL A 149 -6.29 -6.35 10.64
C VAL A 149 -7.59 -7.04 10.21
N GLN A 150 -7.82 -7.26 8.92
CA GLN A 150 -9.01 -8.02 8.48
C GLN A 150 -8.98 -9.47 8.96
N ALA A 151 -7.82 -10.13 8.88
CA ALA A 151 -7.63 -11.47 9.39
C ALA A 151 -7.85 -11.52 10.92
N MET A 152 -7.36 -10.51 11.65
CA MET A 152 -7.59 -10.37 13.10
C MET A 152 -9.09 -10.27 13.41
N ARG A 153 -9.85 -9.44 12.68
CA ARG A 153 -11.32 -9.35 12.81
C ARG A 153 -11.99 -10.68 12.51
N LEU A 154 -11.56 -11.38 11.45
CA LEU A 154 -12.10 -12.69 11.11
C LEU A 154 -11.85 -13.72 12.23
N ALA A 155 -10.65 -13.74 12.81
CA ALA A 155 -10.32 -14.61 13.94
C ALA A 155 -11.17 -14.29 15.18
N GLU A 156 -11.45 -13.01 15.45
CA GLU A 156 -12.38 -12.58 16.50
C GLU A 156 -13.79 -13.12 16.24
N MET A 157 -14.30 -12.94 15.03
CA MET A 157 -15.61 -13.46 14.62
C MET A 157 -15.68 -14.99 14.78
N GLU A 158 -14.59 -15.71 14.53
CA GLU A 158 -14.50 -17.16 14.72
C GLU A 158 -14.36 -17.60 16.18
N GLY A 159 -14.15 -16.67 17.12
CA GLY A 159 -13.89 -16.97 18.52
C GLY A 159 -12.48 -17.50 18.79
N ASN A 160 -11.54 -17.32 17.85
CA ASN A 160 -10.16 -17.79 17.96
C ASN A 160 -9.25 -16.69 18.56
N ALA A 161 -9.30 -16.56 19.89
CA ALA A 161 -8.55 -15.53 20.62
C ALA A 161 -7.02 -15.62 20.42
N THR A 162 -6.45 -16.83 20.38
CA THR A 162 -5.01 -17.03 20.17
C THR A 162 -4.57 -16.51 18.81
N LEU A 163 -5.33 -16.84 17.75
CA LEU A 163 -5.03 -16.34 16.41
C LEU A 163 -5.24 -14.84 16.30
N HIS A 164 -6.30 -14.31 16.91
CA HIS A 164 -6.54 -12.86 17.00
C HIS A 164 -5.33 -12.12 17.59
N ASP A 165 -4.80 -12.57 18.72
CA ASP A 165 -3.69 -11.90 19.40
C ASP A 165 -2.35 -12.01 18.63
N SER A 166 -2.12 -13.14 17.95
CA SER A 166 -1.00 -13.28 17.02
C SER A 166 -1.11 -12.29 15.88
N LEU A 167 -2.25 -12.26 15.20
CA LEU A 167 -2.51 -11.37 14.06
C LEU A 167 -2.47 -9.90 14.45
N LYS A 168 -2.90 -9.55 15.67
CA LYS A 168 -2.74 -8.20 16.21
C LYS A 168 -1.28 -7.81 16.29
N THR A 169 -0.43 -8.67 16.84
CA THR A 169 1.00 -8.43 16.97
C THR A 169 1.65 -8.27 15.59
N GLU A 170 1.29 -9.14 14.64
CA GLU A 170 1.76 -9.07 13.26
C GLU A 170 1.30 -7.78 12.56
N ALA A 171 0.04 -7.38 12.74
CA ALA A 171 -0.52 -6.16 12.18
C ALA A 171 0.18 -4.91 12.71
N ASP A 172 0.43 -4.85 14.03
CA ASP A 172 1.14 -3.75 14.66
C ASP A 172 2.58 -3.66 14.13
N ALA A 173 3.29 -4.79 14.01
CA ALA A 173 4.63 -4.84 13.43
C ALA A 173 4.65 -4.43 11.94
N ALA A 174 3.67 -4.88 11.15
CA ALA A 174 3.54 -4.50 9.74
C ALA A 174 3.26 -2.99 9.59
N LYS A 175 2.42 -2.43 10.47
CA LYS A 175 2.16 -0.99 10.53
C LYS A 175 3.42 -0.19 10.83
N THR A 176 4.24 -0.63 11.79
CA THR A 176 5.53 0.01 12.09
C THR A 176 6.45 0.00 10.86
N LYS A 177 6.61 -1.16 10.19
CA LYS A 177 7.43 -1.26 8.96
C LYS A 177 6.92 -0.38 7.82
N PHE A 178 5.60 -0.21 7.70
CA PHE A 178 4.99 0.72 6.76
C PHE A 178 5.35 2.18 7.11
N GLN A 179 5.20 2.57 8.38
CA GLN A 179 5.48 3.93 8.84
C GLN A 179 6.96 4.29 8.65
N GLU A 180 7.87 3.38 8.94
CA GLU A 180 9.31 3.57 8.70
C GLU A 180 9.60 3.86 7.22
N LEU A 181 9.03 3.08 6.30
CA LEU A 181 9.20 3.30 4.86
C LEU A 181 8.57 4.63 4.40
N SER A 182 7.38 4.94 4.93
CA SER A 182 6.69 6.22 4.67
C SER A 182 7.55 7.42 5.06
N ASP A 183 8.22 7.35 6.21
CA ASP A 183 9.08 8.43 6.68
C ASP A 183 10.34 8.60 5.82
N ILE A 184 10.91 7.52 5.30
CA ILE A 184 11.97 7.61 4.28
C ILE A 184 11.44 8.23 2.99
N GLY A 185 10.25 7.82 2.53
CA GLY A 185 9.57 8.40 1.37
C GLY A 185 9.40 9.92 1.50
N LYS A 186 8.92 10.40 2.65
CA LYS A 186 8.79 11.83 2.96
C LYS A 186 10.13 12.56 2.93
N LYS A 187 11.19 11.96 3.46
CA LYS A 187 12.55 12.55 3.42
C LYS A 187 13.05 12.70 1.98
N MET A 188 12.83 11.70 1.13
CA MET A 188 13.20 11.79 -0.29
C MET A 188 12.41 12.87 -1.03
N GLN A 189 11.11 12.98 -0.76
CA GLN A 189 10.26 14.02 -1.34
C GLN A 189 10.75 15.42 -0.92
N ALA A 190 11.00 15.62 0.37
CA ALA A 190 11.49 16.90 0.89
C ALA A 190 12.85 17.30 0.29
N GLU A 191 13.79 16.34 0.15
CA GLU A 191 15.08 16.60 -0.51
C GLU A 191 14.89 16.98 -1.97
N SER A 192 14.01 16.29 -2.71
CA SER A 192 13.71 16.61 -4.11
C SER A 192 13.14 18.03 -4.25
N GLU A 193 12.23 18.43 -3.37
CA GLU A 193 11.64 19.77 -3.36
C GLU A 193 12.67 20.85 -3.00
N ALA A 194 13.53 20.59 -2.01
CA ALA A 194 14.59 21.51 -1.63
C ALA A 194 15.57 21.77 -2.77
N ARG A 195 15.96 20.73 -3.52
CA ARG A 195 16.83 20.87 -4.69
C ARG A 195 16.17 21.61 -5.84
N ALA A 196 14.88 21.36 -6.10
CA ALA A 196 14.13 22.10 -7.10
C ALA A 196 14.08 23.60 -6.76
N ALA A 197 13.74 23.94 -5.52
CA ALA A 197 13.71 25.33 -5.05
C ALA A 197 15.08 26.02 -5.15
N ALA A 198 16.18 25.31 -4.83
CA ALA A 198 17.54 25.84 -4.96
C ALA A 198 17.91 26.14 -6.42
N LYS A 199 17.54 25.27 -7.37
CA LYS A 199 17.77 25.49 -8.81
C LYS A 199 16.98 26.69 -9.32
N GLU A 200 15.69 26.79 -8.99
CA GLU A 200 14.86 27.93 -9.37
C GLU A 200 15.42 29.26 -8.82
N ALA A 201 15.89 29.27 -7.57
CA ALA A 201 16.50 30.46 -6.97
C ALA A 201 17.80 30.86 -7.69
N ALA A 202 18.64 29.88 -8.07
CA ALA A 202 19.86 30.12 -8.82
C ALA A 202 19.57 30.66 -10.23
N GLU A 203 18.57 30.12 -10.92
CA GLU A 203 18.14 30.58 -12.24
C GLU A 203 17.62 32.03 -12.20
N LYS A 204 16.79 32.37 -11.21
CA LYS A 204 16.32 33.76 -10.99
C LYS A 204 17.47 34.73 -10.72
N LYS A 205 18.49 34.32 -9.96
CA LYS A 205 19.69 35.13 -9.69
C LYS A 205 20.54 35.34 -10.95
N ASN A 206 20.67 34.31 -11.79
CA ASN A 206 21.40 34.38 -13.05
C ASN A 206 20.67 35.24 -14.10
N ALA A 207 19.33 35.16 -14.17
CA ALA A 207 18.51 36.01 -15.02
C ALA A 207 18.64 37.50 -14.64
N ASN A 208 18.55 37.82 -13.35
CA ASN A 208 18.69 39.20 -12.86
C ASN A 208 20.10 39.77 -13.07
N SER A 209 21.14 38.95 -12.92
CA SER A 209 22.52 39.40 -13.14
C SER A 209 22.88 39.60 -14.62
N ASN A 210 22.23 38.87 -15.54
CA ASN A 210 22.36 39.11 -16.98
C ASN A 210 21.53 40.32 -17.47
N ALA A 211 20.40 40.61 -16.83
CA ALA A 211 19.60 41.80 -17.12
C ALA A 211 20.30 43.10 -16.71
N ASN A 212 21.03 43.10 -15.59
CA ASN A 212 21.80 44.27 -15.10
C ASN A 212 23.15 44.50 -15.83
N LYS A 213 23.50 43.68 -16.82
CA LYS A 213 24.73 43.81 -17.64
C LYS A 213 24.47 44.31 -19.06
N LYS A 214 23.22 44.62 -19.42
CA LYS A 214 22.83 45.30 -20.66
C LYS A 214 22.52 46.75 -20.39
#